data_AF-A0A8T5F6B4-F1
#
_entry.id   AF-A0A8T5F6B4-F1
#
_cell.length_a   1.000
_cell.length_b   1.000
_cell.length_c   1.000
_cell.angle_alpha   90.00
_cell.angle_beta   90.00
_cell.angle_gamma   90.00
#
_symmetry.space_group_name_H-M   'P 1'
#
loop_
_entity.id
_entity.type
_entity.pdbx_description
1 polymer ?
#
loop_
_entity_poly.entity_id
_entity_poly.type
_entity_poly.pdbx_seq_one_letter_code
_entity_poly.pdbx_strand_id
1 'polypeptide(L)'
;MKKILILLLLTTILLSGCDGDDSELEILDTEEENETINLNNTEEINQTENLEINQTNTTEVNQTNTTTSTEVLCYFDSECNGTTTTTYYCVEDEIWREIIIPTCFNPGELNSFCNEITGSESTESCSHGCNDTNSSNVICNPDG
;
A
#
# COMPACT_ATOMS: atom_id res chain seq x y z
N MET A 1 19.78 13.84 -9.13
CA MET A 1 18.31 13.72 -9.15
C MET A 1 17.78 13.83 -7.73
N LYS A 2 16.60 14.43 -7.57
CA LYS A 2 16.14 15.23 -6.41
C LYS A 2 16.07 14.45 -5.09
N LYS A 3 16.73 14.96 -4.05
CA LYS A 3 16.51 14.56 -2.64
C LYS A 3 15.23 15.26 -2.16
N ILE A 4 14.21 14.50 -1.81
CA ILE A 4 12.99 15.01 -1.19
C ILE A 4 13.33 15.29 0.27
N LEU A 5 13.38 16.59 0.61
CA LEU A 5 13.60 17.09 1.95
C LEU A 5 12.24 17.07 2.66
N ILE A 6 11.98 16.05 3.47
CA ILE A 6 10.78 15.98 4.32
C ILE A 6 11.00 16.95 5.48
N LEU A 7 10.36 18.11 5.39
CA LEU A 7 10.37 19.14 6.42
C LEU A 7 9.31 18.76 7.49
N LEU A 8 9.72 17.98 8.49
CA LEU A 8 8.93 17.75 9.71
C LEU A 8 8.94 19.04 10.56
N LEU A 9 7.92 19.87 10.38
CA LEU A 9 7.62 20.97 11.30
C LEU A 9 6.91 20.41 12.54
N LEU A 10 7.68 19.87 13.47
CA LEU A 10 7.26 19.69 14.86
C LEU A 10 7.51 21.00 15.61
N THR A 11 6.57 21.94 15.50
CA THR A 11 6.52 23.13 16.36
C THR A 11 6.08 22.71 17.76
N THR A 12 7.06 22.41 18.62
CA THR A 12 6.85 22.34 20.07
C THR A 12 6.81 23.78 20.59
N ILE A 13 5.60 24.29 20.82
CA ILE A 13 5.37 25.53 21.57
C ILE A 13 5.48 25.16 23.05
N LEU A 14 6.60 25.52 23.68
CA LEU A 14 6.71 25.65 25.14
C LEU A 14 7.10 27.09 25.43
N LEU A 15 6.09 27.96 25.51
CA LEU A 15 6.20 29.25 26.17
C LEU A 15 5.67 29.08 27.59
N SER A 16 6.57 28.92 28.55
CA SER A 16 6.30 29.22 29.95
C SER A 16 6.97 30.56 30.28
N GLY A 17 6.15 31.57 30.53
CA GLY A 17 6.60 32.91 30.85
C GLY A 17 5.40 33.82 31.08
N CYS A 18 4.85 33.75 32.29
CA CYS A 18 3.86 34.67 32.83
C CYS A 18 4.38 36.11 32.78
N ASP A 19 3.57 37.05 32.30
CA ASP A 19 3.01 38.13 33.11
C ASP A 19 2.10 38.99 32.23
N GLY A 20 0.98 39.42 32.82
CA GLY A 20 -0.26 39.74 32.13
C GLY A 20 -0.28 41.01 31.28
N ASP A 21 -1.27 41.04 30.42
CA ASP A 21 -2.09 42.22 30.13
C ASP A 21 -3.39 41.73 29.47
N ASP A 22 -4.53 42.22 29.99
CA ASP A 22 -5.87 41.92 29.52
C ASP A 22 -6.00 42.30 28.03
N SER A 23 -5.97 41.30 27.15
CA SER A 23 -6.25 41.45 25.73
C SER A 23 -7.43 40.55 25.40
N GLU A 24 -8.61 41.16 25.22
CA GLU A 24 -9.81 40.48 24.74
C GLU A 24 -9.50 39.72 23.45
N LEU A 25 -9.69 38.40 23.51
CA LEU A 25 -9.56 37.51 22.37
C LEU A 25 -10.88 37.54 21.59
N GLU A 26 -10.92 38.25 20.46
CA GLU A 26 -12.01 38.13 19.48
C GLU A 26 -11.95 36.73 18.85
N ILE A 27 -12.94 35.91 19.15
CA ILE A 27 -13.19 34.62 18.52
C ILE A 27 -13.79 34.92 17.14
N LEU A 28 -13.00 34.72 16.08
CA LEU A 28 -13.49 34.70 14.71
C LEU A 28 -14.14 33.34 14.45
N ASP A 29 -15.46 33.29 14.63
CA ASP A 29 -16.30 32.18 14.22
C ASP A 29 -16.13 31.96 12.71
N THR A 30 -15.49 30.86 12.34
CA THR A 30 -15.44 30.40 10.95
C THR A 30 -16.56 29.38 10.79
N GLU A 31 -17.69 29.84 10.26
CA GLU A 31 -18.80 28.97 9.86
C GLU A 31 -18.36 28.13 8.66
N GLU A 32 -17.96 26.89 8.92
CA GLU A 32 -17.78 25.87 7.88
C GLU A 32 -19.15 25.25 7.57
N GLU A 33 -19.86 25.87 6.63
CA GLU A 33 -20.96 25.21 5.92
C GLU A 33 -20.36 24.13 5.02
N ASN A 34 -20.56 22.85 5.34
CA ASN A 34 -20.34 21.79 4.36
C ASN A 34 -21.54 20.84 4.30
N GLU A 35 -22.01 20.68 3.07
CA GLU A 35 -23.30 20.18 2.64
C GLU A 35 -23.57 18.72 3.04
N THR A 36 -24.74 18.48 3.62
CA THR A 36 -25.30 17.15 3.78
C THR A 36 -25.77 16.61 2.44
N ILE A 37 -25.02 15.70 1.82
CA ILE A 37 -25.45 14.98 0.62
C ILE A 37 -26.60 14.04 0.98
N ASN A 38 -27.78 14.35 0.46
CA ASN A 38 -29.02 13.60 0.62
C ASN A 38 -29.07 12.43 -0.38
N LEU A 39 -28.66 11.22 0.04
CA LEU A 39 -28.81 9.99 -0.73
C LEU A 39 -30.21 9.39 -0.51
N ASN A 40 -31.22 10.05 -1.06
CA ASN A 40 -32.53 9.46 -1.29
C ASN A 40 -32.57 8.85 -2.69
N ASN A 41 -32.07 7.63 -2.84
CA ASN A 41 -32.47 6.74 -3.95
C ASN A 41 -32.89 5.40 -3.35
N THR A 42 -34.12 5.39 -2.84
CA THR A 42 -34.91 4.19 -2.62
C THR A 42 -35.52 3.80 -3.96
N GLU A 43 -34.93 2.85 -4.67
CA GLU A 43 -35.64 2.13 -5.74
C GLU A 43 -35.97 0.71 -5.27
N GLU A 44 -37.27 0.49 -5.17
CA GLU A 44 -37.95 -0.78 -4.96
C GLU A 44 -37.55 -1.79 -6.06
N ILE A 45 -36.81 -2.83 -5.71
CA ILE A 45 -36.75 -4.03 -6.53
C ILE A 45 -37.90 -4.94 -6.07
N ASN A 46 -39.06 -4.70 -6.68
CA ASN A 46 -40.22 -5.58 -6.64
C ASN A 46 -39.94 -6.90 -7.39
N GLN A 47 -40.66 -7.93 -6.96
CA GLN A 47 -40.43 -9.36 -7.15
C GLN A 47 -40.61 -9.92 -8.57
N THR A 48 -39.77 -10.93 -8.84
CA THR A 48 -40.07 -12.23 -9.49
C THR A 48 -40.67 -12.25 -10.90
N GLU A 49 -39.83 -12.57 -11.88
CA GLU A 49 -40.25 -13.39 -13.02
C GLU A 49 -39.27 -14.56 -13.19
N ASN A 50 -39.81 -15.77 -13.02
CA ASN A 50 -39.15 -17.03 -13.36
C ASN A 50 -38.93 -17.07 -14.87
N LEU A 51 -37.66 -16.94 -15.31
CA LEU A 51 -37.29 -17.25 -16.69
C LEU A 51 -36.55 -18.61 -16.71
N GLU A 52 -37.16 -19.58 -17.38
CA GLU A 52 -36.59 -20.89 -17.68
C GLU A 52 -35.24 -20.74 -18.38
N ILE A 53 -34.15 -21.11 -17.70
CA ILE A 53 -32.82 -21.23 -18.32
C ILE A 53 -32.73 -22.59 -18.99
N ASN A 54 -33.16 -22.65 -20.25
CA ASN A 54 -32.82 -23.73 -21.16
C ASN A 54 -31.76 -23.23 -22.17
N GLN A 55 -30.57 -23.84 -22.06
CA GLN A 55 -29.56 -24.03 -23.10
C GLN A 55 -28.49 -22.94 -23.35
N THR A 56 -27.27 -23.30 -22.89
CA THR A 56 -25.99 -23.35 -23.62
C THR A 56 -25.69 -22.25 -24.64
N ASN A 57 -24.76 -21.37 -24.27
CA ASN A 57 -23.61 -21.06 -25.12
C ASN A 57 -22.41 -20.68 -24.25
N THR A 58 -21.35 -21.47 -24.41
CA THR A 58 -20.02 -21.33 -23.85
C THR A 58 -19.47 -19.94 -24.17
N THR A 59 -19.45 -19.06 -23.18
CA THR A 59 -18.62 -17.86 -23.22
C THR A 59 -17.46 -18.15 -22.29
N GLU A 60 -16.24 -18.22 -22.83
CA GLU A 60 -15.02 -18.21 -22.03
C GLU A 60 -15.07 -16.96 -21.15
N VAL A 61 -15.43 -17.17 -19.89
CA VAL A 61 -15.27 -16.17 -18.85
C VAL A 61 -13.76 -16.07 -18.68
N ASN A 62 -13.16 -15.06 -19.32
CA ASN A 62 -11.89 -14.51 -18.89
C ASN A 62 -12.12 -13.99 -17.47
N GLN A 63 -12.01 -14.90 -16.49
CA GLN A 63 -11.81 -14.60 -15.09
C GLN A 63 -10.48 -13.87 -15.02
N THR A 64 -10.50 -12.57 -15.28
CA THR A 64 -9.58 -11.68 -14.60
C THR A 64 -9.92 -11.88 -13.14
N ASN A 65 -9.07 -12.65 -12.44
CA ASN A 65 -9.01 -12.65 -10.99
C ASN A 65 -8.77 -11.21 -10.58
N THR A 66 -9.85 -10.45 -10.46
CA THR A 66 -9.85 -9.15 -9.80
C THR A 66 -9.61 -9.50 -8.35
N THR A 67 -8.34 -9.55 -7.97
CA THR A 67 -7.92 -9.64 -6.57
C THR A 67 -8.66 -8.53 -5.87
N THR A 68 -9.68 -8.90 -5.11
CA THR A 68 -10.50 -7.99 -4.35
C THR A 68 -9.56 -7.32 -3.38
N SER A 69 -9.09 -6.12 -3.73
CA SER A 69 -8.43 -5.21 -2.80
C SER A 69 -9.53 -4.80 -1.84
N THR A 70 -9.83 -5.67 -0.87
CA THR A 70 -10.60 -5.29 0.29
C THR A 70 -9.92 -4.06 0.85
N GLU A 71 -10.65 -2.95 0.94
CA GLU A 71 -10.21 -1.78 1.68
C GLU A 71 -9.95 -2.24 3.11
N VAL A 72 -8.68 -2.54 3.40
CA VAL A 72 -8.23 -2.95 4.72
C VAL A 72 -7.80 -1.68 5.42
N LEU A 73 -8.50 -1.34 6.51
CA LEU A 73 -8.04 -0.32 7.42
C LEU A 73 -6.71 -0.78 8.03
N CYS A 74 -5.60 -0.18 7.62
CA CYS A 74 -4.26 -0.52 8.10
C CYS A 74 -3.60 0.72 8.73
N TYR A 75 -2.79 0.48 9.75
CA TYR A 75 -1.96 1.45 10.47
C TYR A 75 -0.48 1.10 10.34
N PHE A 76 -0.15 -0.18 10.14
CA PHE A 76 1.21 -0.67 10.00
C PHE A 76 1.33 -1.69 8.86
N ASP A 77 2.52 -1.77 8.25
CA ASP A 77 2.83 -2.76 7.21
C ASP A 77 2.64 -4.20 7.68
N SER A 78 2.86 -4.46 8.97
CA SER A 78 2.65 -5.79 9.57
C SER A 78 1.18 -6.25 9.59
N GLU A 79 0.23 -5.34 9.40
CA GLU A 79 -1.20 -5.66 9.29
C GLU A 79 -1.59 -6.05 7.86
N CYS A 80 -0.72 -5.79 6.89
CA CYS A 80 -0.91 -6.23 5.53
C CYS A 80 -0.51 -7.72 5.41
N ASN A 81 -1.51 -8.57 5.18
CA ASN A 81 -1.29 -9.98 4.87
C ASN A 81 -0.48 -10.09 3.57
N GLY A 82 0.80 -10.41 3.68
CA GLY A 82 1.67 -10.67 2.54
C GLY A 82 2.67 -11.76 2.87
N THR A 83 3.00 -12.58 1.88
CA THR A 83 4.10 -13.53 2.03
C THR A 83 5.32 -12.90 1.38
N THR A 84 6.41 -12.76 2.14
CA THR A 84 7.68 -12.34 1.55
C THR A 84 8.18 -13.48 0.65
N THR A 85 7.89 -13.38 -0.63
CA THR A 85 8.49 -14.27 -1.63
C THR A 85 9.87 -13.74 -1.96
N THR A 86 10.86 -14.64 -2.02
CA THR A 86 12.23 -14.30 -2.37
C THR A 86 12.69 -15.11 -3.58
N THR A 87 13.06 -14.42 -4.65
CA THR A 87 13.76 -15.01 -5.80
C THR A 87 15.19 -14.52 -5.79
N TYR A 88 16.15 -15.43 -5.89
CA TYR A 88 17.57 -15.08 -5.98
C TYR A 88 17.98 -14.97 -7.45
N TYR A 89 18.86 -14.03 -7.76
CA TYR A 89 19.40 -13.85 -9.11
C TYR A 89 20.82 -13.26 -9.06
N CYS A 90 21.56 -13.43 -10.14
CA CYS A 90 22.91 -12.89 -10.29
C CYS A 90 22.87 -11.50 -10.93
N VAL A 91 23.56 -10.53 -10.35
CA VAL A 91 23.86 -9.25 -11.01
C VAL A 91 25.35 -9.02 -10.89
N GLU A 92 26.05 -9.04 -12.03
CA GLU A 92 27.51 -8.96 -12.09
C GLU A 92 28.14 -10.07 -11.24
N ASP A 93 28.87 -9.71 -10.20
CA ASP A 93 29.53 -10.62 -9.27
C ASP A 93 28.80 -10.69 -7.91
N GLU A 94 27.53 -10.30 -7.84
CA GLU A 94 26.76 -10.29 -6.59
C GLU A 94 25.48 -11.11 -6.71
N ILE A 95 25.14 -11.80 -5.62
CA ILE A 95 23.85 -12.44 -5.45
C ILE A 95 22.88 -11.41 -4.91
N TRP A 96 21.78 -11.22 -5.63
CA TRP A 96 20.68 -10.37 -5.24
C TRP A 96 19.45 -11.20 -4.92
N ARG A 97 18.60 -10.70 -4.04
CA ARG A 97 17.26 -11.24 -3.83
C ARG A 97 16.21 -10.18 -4.12
N GLU A 98 15.20 -10.56 -4.86
CA GLU A 98 13.96 -9.80 -5.00
C GLU A 98 13.10 -10.08 -3.78
N ILE A 99 12.50 -9.05 -3.20
CA ILE A 99 11.69 -9.13 -1.99
C ILE A 99 10.38 -8.44 -2.25
N ILE A 100 9.28 -9.14 -2.01
CA ILE A 100 7.95 -8.54 -1.99
C ILE A 100 7.63 -8.12 -0.56
N ILE A 101 7.45 -6.81 -0.36
CA ILE A 101 7.19 -6.19 0.93
C ILE A 101 5.73 -5.71 0.97
N PRO A 102 4.86 -6.36 1.76
CA PRO A 102 3.52 -5.83 1.97
C PRO A 102 3.62 -4.50 2.71
N THR A 103 3.00 -3.46 2.16
CA THR A 103 3.09 -2.08 2.64
C THR A 103 1.70 -1.49 2.77
N CYS A 104 1.44 -0.82 3.89
CA CYS A 104 0.22 -0.08 4.14
C CYS A 104 0.35 1.34 3.55
N PHE A 105 -0.58 1.69 2.68
CA PHE A 105 -0.70 3.03 2.12
C PHE A 105 -1.79 3.81 2.85
N ASN A 106 -1.53 5.10 3.12
CA ASN A 106 -2.39 6.01 3.89
C ASN A 106 -2.76 5.47 5.30
N PRO A 107 -1.77 5.12 6.14
CA PRO A 107 -2.03 4.45 7.41
C PRO A 107 -2.93 5.28 8.33
N GLY A 108 -4.00 4.65 8.83
CA GLY A 108 -4.97 5.25 9.75
C GLY A 108 -6.03 6.14 9.10
N GLU A 109 -6.07 6.23 7.77
CA GLU A 109 -7.13 6.94 7.04
C GLU A 109 -8.23 5.98 6.54
N LEU A 110 -9.43 6.50 6.27
CA LEU A 110 -10.55 5.70 5.75
C LEU A 110 -10.24 5.05 4.39
N ASN A 111 -9.34 5.66 3.61
CA ASN A 111 -8.87 5.21 2.31
C ASN A 111 -7.54 4.43 2.39
N SER A 112 -7.18 3.89 3.57
CA SER A 112 -5.99 3.06 3.68
C SER A 112 -6.15 1.76 2.90
N PHE A 113 -5.07 1.27 2.33
CA PHE A 113 -5.08 -0.02 1.65
C PHE A 113 -3.70 -0.69 1.70
N CYS A 114 -3.69 -2.01 1.60
CA CYS A 114 -2.46 -2.78 1.51
C CYS A 114 -2.06 -2.97 0.05
N ASN A 115 -0.77 -2.82 -0.24
CA ASN A 115 -0.21 -3.12 -1.54
C ASN A 115 1.15 -3.81 -1.39
N GLU A 116 1.58 -4.51 -2.43
CA GLU A 116 2.86 -5.19 -2.47
C GLU A 116 3.88 -4.34 -3.23
N ILE A 117 5.01 -4.02 -2.57
CA ILE A 117 6.12 -3.32 -3.19
C ILE A 117 7.23 -4.32 -3.46
N THR A 118 7.72 -4.35 -4.70
CA THR A 118 8.89 -5.13 -5.08
C THR A 118 10.17 -4.33 -4.80
N GLY A 119 11.02 -4.87 -3.94
CA GLY A 119 12.36 -4.38 -3.65
C GLY A 119 13.42 -5.39 -4.06
N SER A 120 14.68 -4.96 -4.07
CA SER A 120 15.83 -5.83 -4.27
C SER A 120 16.97 -5.44 -3.33
N GLU A 121 17.70 -6.44 -2.83
CA GLU A 121 18.90 -6.20 -2.03
C GLU A 121 19.99 -7.24 -2.32
N SER A 122 21.24 -6.81 -2.21
CA SER A 122 22.42 -7.67 -2.31
C SER A 122 22.52 -8.55 -1.07
N THR A 123 22.64 -9.86 -1.25
CA THR A 123 22.83 -10.80 -0.15
C THR A 123 24.29 -11.16 0.07
N GLU A 124 25.06 -11.28 -1.01
CA GLU A 124 26.45 -11.73 -0.98
C GLU A 124 27.21 -11.23 -2.20
N SER A 125 28.45 -10.78 -2.03
CA SER A 125 29.37 -10.49 -3.14
C SER A 125 30.30 -11.69 -3.38
N CYS A 126 30.40 -12.14 -4.63
CA CYS A 126 31.18 -13.28 -5.06
C CYS A 126 32.54 -12.84 -5.63
N SER A 127 33.62 -13.54 -5.26
CA SER A 127 34.97 -13.18 -5.75
C SER A 127 35.23 -13.59 -7.21
N HIS A 128 34.44 -14.51 -7.76
CA HIS A 128 34.64 -15.12 -9.08
C HIS A 128 33.34 -15.20 -9.89
N GLY A 129 32.45 -14.23 -9.68
CA GLY A 129 31.11 -14.25 -10.25
C GLY A 129 30.17 -15.23 -9.57
N CYS A 130 28.91 -15.17 -9.97
CA CYS A 130 27.87 -16.03 -9.45
C CYS A 130 27.17 -16.81 -10.57
N ASN A 131 26.64 -17.99 -10.25
CA ASN A 131 26.10 -18.91 -11.23
C ASN A 131 24.60 -19.12 -10.98
N ASP A 132 23.79 -18.75 -11.97
CA ASP A 132 22.34 -18.97 -11.96
C ASP A 132 22.00 -20.19 -12.84
N THR A 133 22.33 -21.38 -12.33
CA THR A 133 22.07 -22.64 -13.06
C THR A 133 20.59 -23.00 -13.09
N ASN A 134 19.81 -22.53 -12.12
CA ASN A 134 18.35 -22.60 -12.03
C ASN A 134 17.94 -21.53 -11.00
N SER A 135 16.93 -20.70 -11.29
CA SER A 135 16.49 -19.54 -10.47
C SER A 135 16.12 -19.83 -9.00
N SER A 136 16.25 -21.07 -8.56
CA SER A 136 16.08 -21.52 -7.17
C SER A 136 17.39 -21.84 -6.45
N ASN A 137 18.55 -21.79 -7.13
CA ASN A 137 19.85 -22.13 -6.57
C ASN A 137 20.96 -21.26 -7.19
N VAL A 138 20.97 -19.98 -6.79
CA VAL A 138 22.02 -19.03 -7.13
C VAL A 138 23.11 -19.13 -6.07
N ILE A 139 24.33 -19.42 -6.50
CA ILE A 139 25.50 -19.59 -5.62
C ILE A 139 26.71 -18.86 -6.20
N CYS A 140 27.62 -18.42 -5.33
CA CYS A 140 28.92 -17.92 -5.77
C CYS A 140 29.74 -19.03 -6.41
N ASN A 141 30.43 -18.71 -7.51
CA ASN A 141 31.33 -19.66 -8.15
C ASN A 141 32.60 -19.79 -7.29
N PRO A 142 32.93 -20.98 -6.77
CA PRO A 142 34.14 -21.15 -5.98
C PRO A 142 35.42 -21.16 -6.83
N ASP A 143 35.33 -21.47 -8.14
CA ASP A 143 36.48 -21.97 -8.90
C ASP A 143 37.09 -21.01 -9.95
N GLY A 144 36.54 -19.81 -10.20
CA GLY A 144 37.12 -18.86 -11.16
C GLY A 144 36.94 -19.26 -12.62
#